data_AF-A0A0S8J4A5-F1
#
_entry.id   AF-A0A0S8J4A5-F1
#
_cell.length_a   1.000
_cell.length_b   1.000
_cell.length_c   1.000
_cell.angle_alpha   90.00
_cell.angle_beta   90.00
_cell.angle_gamma   90.00
#
_symmetry.space_group_name_H-M   'P 1'
#
loop_
_entity.id
_entity.type
_entity.pdbx_description
1 polymer ?
#
loop_
_entity_poly.entity_id
_entity_poly.type
_entity_poly.pdbx_seq_one_letter_code
_entity_poly.pdbx_strand_id
1 'polypeptide(L)'
;MKKKKSFYFALSFFTILLAFNLSFATEFQAERNIYVPQDETIKDDLLGGANRIKIEGVVEGDVIVGCRTLTHNGKIIGSLNGACQYLRITGEVDGSVIAFCMDNNMNGSIGRNLINFGSTLHIRNDGKVRSDVTSYCDEIIIDGEVGRNLKGAAGTLIISGTIKGDVEISAGEISLLPSARILGDFNYQSKREAQIEEGAYIAGQTDWIKIKPEGKRKKLITGTTILVIQILLLFATLVTGLIMLLVSKDFVRGAKNAVTQSFLKSLGLGFICMICIPIAIIILFFTVIGIPISIVALFVFLILFYVSKIFVGTALGERILTGFKKGKEAPLGWSLIVGVIILSVLTWIPVFGWLIYFVVVFIGFGAGLLARKHFLAQ
;
A
#
# COMPACT_ATOMS: atom_id res chain seq x y z
N MET A 1 -8.51 24.60 46.01
CA MET A 1 -9.33 23.36 46.03
C MET A 1 -9.60 22.72 44.65
N LYS A 2 -9.63 23.45 43.52
CA LYS A 2 -9.88 22.87 42.17
C LYS A 2 -8.79 21.91 41.65
N LYS A 3 -7.50 22.14 41.95
CA LYS A 3 -6.39 21.27 41.49
C LYS A 3 -6.41 19.84 42.08
N LYS A 4 -6.85 19.68 43.35
CA LYS A 4 -6.94 18.35 43.98
C LYS A 4 -8.05 17.49 43.35
N LYS A 5 -9.20 18.08 42.99
CA LYS A 5 -10.29 17.35 42.31
C LYS A 5 -9.89 16.86 40.91
N SER A 6 -9.11 17.63 40.16
CA SER A 6 -8.60 17.22 38.86
C SER A 6 -7.58 16.08 38.95
N PHE A 7 -6.76 16.05 40.01
CA PHE A 7 -5.82 14.96 40.26
C PHE A 7 -6.53 13.65 40.61
N TYR A 8 -7.55 13.69 41.49
CA TYR A 8 -8.35 12.50 41.82
C TYR A 8 -9.21 12.02 40.64
N PHE A 9 -9.69 12.94 39.79
CA PHE A 9 -10.40 12.56 38.56
C PHE A 9 -9.46 11.87 37.56
N ALA A 10 -8.28 12.42 37.33
CA ALA A 10 -7.25 11.81 36.48
C ALA A 10 -6.75 10.46 37.04
N LEU A 11 -6.58 10.35 38.36
CA LEU A 11 -6.19 9.11 39.02
C LEU A 11 -7.30 8.05 38.93
N SER A 12 -8.57 8.42 39.13
CA SER A 12 -9.70 7.50 38.97
C SER A 12 -9.89 7.07 37.52
N PHE A 13 -9.68 7.98 36.55
CA PHE A 13 -9.71 7.66 35.13
C PHE A 13 -8.58 6.70 34.75
N PHE A 14 -7.38 6.89 35.32
CA PHE A 14 -6.24 6.00 35.11
C PHE A 14 -6.45 4.62 35.78
N THR A 15 -7.12 4.58 36.93
CA THR A 15 -7.45 3.33 37.64
C THR A 15 -8.58 2.57 36.93
N ILE A 16 -9.54 3.27 36.33
CA ILE A 16 -10.56 2.68 35.45
C ILE A 16 -9.92 2.17 34.16
N LEU A 17 -8.93 2.87 33.60
CA LEU A 17 -8.15 2.38 32.46
C LEU A 17 -7.33 1.12 32.78
N LEU A 18 -6.80 1.01 34.01
CA LEU A 18 -6.10 -0.18 34.51
C LEU A 18 -7.05 -1.34 34.86
N ALA A 19 -8.32 -1.03 35.19
CA ALA A 19 -9.37 -2.02 35.43
C ALA A 19 -10.02 -2.54 34.13
N PHE A 20 -9.90 -1.79 33.04
CA PHE A 20 -10.07 -2.31 31.68
C PHE A 20 -8.84 -3.17 31.33
N ASN A 21 -8.75 -4.35 31.96
CA ASN A 21 -8.10 -5.47 31.32
C ASN A 21 -8.89 -5.72 30.04
N LEU A 22 -8.39 -5.17 28.93
CA LEU A 22 -8.71 -5.68 27.61
C LEU A 22 -8.34 -7.16 27.65
N SER A 23 -9.35 -7.99 27.91
CA SER A 23 -9.31 -9.39 27.55
C SER A 23 -9.33 -9.42 26.02
N PHE A 24 -8.18 -9.10 25.41
CA PHE A 24 -7.94 -9.39 24.01
C PHE A 24 -7.83 -10.91 23.93
N ALA A 25 -8.92 -11.55 23.51
CA ALA A 25 -8.93 -12.93 23.06
C ALA A 25 -8.35 -12.96 21.63
N THR A 26 -7.06 -12.68 21.52
CA THR A 26 -6.31 -12.71 20.26
C THR A 26 -4.88 -13.05 20.63
N GLU A 27 -4.41 -14.20 20.18
CA GLU A 27 -3.04 -14.63 20.40
C GLU A 27 -2.15 -14.04 19.30
N PHE A 28 -1.38 -13.00 19.65
CA PHE A 28 -0.42 -12.38 18.74
C PHE A 28 0.97 -12.93 18.99
N GLN A 29 1.46 -13.80 18.11
CA GLN A 29 2.84 -14.33 18.17
C GLN A 29 3.73 -13.58 17.17
N ALA A 30 4.71 -12.83 17.69
CA ALA A 30 5.78 -12.22 16.90
C ALA A 30 7.10 -12.90 17.25
N GLU A 31 7.33 -14.06 16.63
CA GLU A 31 8.50 -14.90 16.90
C GLU A 31 9.38 -15.07 15.65
N ARG A 32 10.62 -15.58 15.83
CA ARG A 32 11.46 -15.96 14.69
C ARG A 32 10.75 -17.03 13.85
N ASN A 33 10.09 -17.99 14.48
CA ASN A 33 9.28 -19.00 13.81
C ASN A 33 8.01 -19.25 14.63
N ILE A 34 6.88 -19.47 13.96
CA ILE A 34 5.64 -19.96 14.60
C ILE A 34 5.47 -21.41 14.16
N TYR A 35 5.23 -22.31 15.11
CA TYR A 35 5.01 -23.73 14.83
C TYR A 35 3.80 -24.23 15.61
N VAL A 36 2.79 -24.70 14.88
CA VAL A 36 1.62 -25.38 15.44
C VAL A 36 1.81 -26.88 15.20
N PRO A 37 2.23 -27.66 16.20
CA PRO A 37 2.47 -29.10 16.07
C PRO A 37 1.17 -29.87 15.87
N GLN A 38 1.28 -31.12 15.43
CA GLN A 38 0.14 -31.95 15.00
C GLN A 38 -0.89 -32.21 16.11
N ASP A 39 -0.47 -32.24 17.37
CA ASP A 39 -1.29 -32.48 18.55
C ASP A 39 -1.92 -31.19 19.14
N GLU A 40 -1.58 -30.04 18.57
CA GLU A 40 -2.11 -28.75 19.01
C GLU A 40 -3.34 -28.33 18.20
N THR A 41 -4.31 -27.74 18.91
CA THR A 41 -5.48 -27.11 18.31
C THR A 41 -5.62 -25.69 18.81
N ILE A 42 -5.46 -24.73 17.91
CA ILE A 42 -5.76 -23.32 18.16
C ILE A 42 -7.27 -23.14 18.00
N LYS A 43 -7.97 -22.88 19.09
CA LYS A 43 -9.45 -22.74 19.13
C LYS A 43 -9.95 -21.33 18.76
N ASP A 44 -9.13 -20.58 18.03
CA ASP A 44 -9.36 -19.20 17.66
C ASP A 44 -8.58 -18.88 16.37
N ASP A 45 -8.59 -17.60 15.97
CA ASP A 45 -7.80 -17.10 14.85
C ASP A 45 -6.29 -17.09 15.18
N LEU A 46 -5.46 -17.46 14.20
CA LEU A 46 -4.01 -17.34 14.28
C LEU A 46 -3.55 -16.09 13.53
N LEU A 47 -3.13 -15.05 14.27
CA LEU A 47 -2.59 -13.81 13.72
C LEU A 47 -1.11 -13.68 14.08
N GLY A 48 -0.23 -13.59 13.07
CA GLY A 48 1.20 -13.59 13.37
C GLY A 48 2.14 -13.18 12.26
N GLY A 49 3.33 -12.72 12.66
CA GLY A 49 4.42 -12.35 11.77
C GLY A 49 5.71 -13.05 12.16
N ALA A 50 6.31 -13.84 11.27
CA ALA A 50 7.52 -14.61 11.57
C ALA A 50 8.39 -14.85 10.33
N ASN A 51 9.62 -15.36 10.48
CA ASN A 51 10.42 -15.78 9.33
C ASN A 51 9.83 -17.06 8.71
N ARG A 52 9.47 -18.04 9.55
CA ARG A 52 8.85 -19.30 9.12
C ARG A 52 7.61 -19.57 9.94
N ILE A 53 6.52 -19.96 9.29
CA ILE A 53 5.31 -20.43 9.94
C ILE A 53 5.02 -21.83 9.44
N LYS A 54 4.84 -22.78 10.35
CA LYS A 54 4.54 -24.17 10.03
C LYS A 54 3.31 -24.62 10.82
N ILE A 55 2.27 -25.07 10.13
CA ILE A 55 1.01 -25.51 10.72
C ILE A 55 0.83 -26.98 10.40
N GLU A 56 1.00 -27.84 11.40
CA GLU A 56 0.75 -29.28 11.33
C GLU A 56 -0.50 -29.71 12.10
N GLY A 57 -0.89 -28.94 13.12
CA GLY A 57 -2.09 -29.15 13.92
C GLY A 57 -3.36 -28.55 13.30
N VAL A 58 -4.31 -28.21 14.16
CA VAL A 58 -5.61 -27.68 13.77
C VAL A 58 -5.72 -26.21 14.16
N VAL A 59 -6.24 -25.37 13.27
CA VAL A 59 -6.70 -24.00 13.58
C VAL A 59 -8.20 -23.94 13.31
N GLU A 60 -8.99 -23.73 14.36
CA GLU A 60 -10.46 -23.65 14.26
C GLU A 60 -10.93 -22.32 13.65
N GLY A 61 -10.15 -21.25 13.82
CA GLY A 61 -10.42 -19.93 13.24
C GLY A 61 -9.72 -19.67 11.89
N ASP A 62 -9.63 -18.40 11.55
CA ASP A 62 -8.89 -17.88 10.40
C ASP A 62 -7.39 -17.76 10.70
N VAL A 63 -6.56 -17.95 9.68
CA VAL A 63 -5.11 -17.72 9.77
C VAL A 63 -4.77 -16.47 8.97
N ILE A 64 -4.25 -15.43 9.63
CA ILE A 64 -3.83 -14.17 9.01
C ILE A 64 -2.36 -13.93 9.32
N VAL A 65 -1.48 -14.17 8.34
CA VAL A 65 -0.04 -14.22 8.61
C VAL A 65 0.83 -13.52 7.58
N GLY A 66 1.95 -12.97 8.05
CA GLY A 66 3.04 -12.44 7.23
C GLY A 66 4.35 -13.18 7.51
N CYS A 67 4.96 -13.82 6.52
CA CYS A 67 6.23 -14.53 6.76
C CYS A 67 7.10 -14.72 5.51
N ARG A 68 8.31 -15.27 5.64
CA ARG A 68 9.08 -15.67 4.46
C ARG A 68 8.59 -17.01 3.91
N THR A 69 8.31 -17.97 4.78
CA THR A 69 7.85 -19.30 4.37
C THR A 69 6.68 -19.75 5.23
N LEU A 70 5.55 -20.04 4.59
CA LEU A 70 4.38 -20.67 5.20
C LEU A 70 4.23 -22.11 4.71
N THR A 71 4.22 -23.06 5.63
CA THR A 71 3.97 -24.48 5.33
C THR A 71 2.74 -24.94 6.09
N HIS A 72 1.67 -25.24 5.37
CA HIS A 72 0.42 -25.76 5.91
C HIS A 72 0.26 -27.24 5.56
N ASN A 73 0.35 -28.11 6.56
CA ASN A 73 0.17 -29.56 6.45
C ASN A 73 -1.02 -30.08 7.26
N GLY A 74 -1.50 -29.30 8.23
CA GLY A 74 -2.59 -29.67 9.13
C GLY A 74 -3.97 -29.32 8.57
N LYS A 75 -4.88 -28.86 9.45
CA LYS A 75 -6.23 -28.43 9.08
C LYS A 75 -6.53 -27.02 9.54
N ILE A 76 -7.01 -26.17 8.64
CA ILE A 76 -7.56 -24.85 8.96
C ILE A 76 -9.06 -24.91 8.67
N ILE A 77 -9.89 -24.75 9.70
CA ILE A 77 -11.36 -24.75 9.55
C ILE A 77 -11.84 -23.41 8.98
N GLY A 78 -11.19 -22.31 9.35
CA GLY A 78 -11.42 -21.01 8.76
C GLY A 78 -10.75 -20.83 7.39
N SER A 79 -10.36 -19.60 7.10
CA SER A 79 -9.71 -19.15 5.88
C SER A 79 -8.24 -18.84 6.13
N LEU A 80 -7.41 -18.94 5.09
CA LEU A 80 -6.00 -18.62 5.15
C LEU A 80 -5.69 -17.35 4.34
N ASN A 81 -5.32 -16.28 5.02
CA ASN A 81 -4.87 -15.03 4.42
C ASN A 81 -3.37 -14.86 4.69
N GLY A 82 -2.54 -15.04 3.67
CA GLY A 82 -1.09 -15.09 3.81
C GLY A 82 -0.36 -14.12 2.90
N ALA A 83 0.56 -13.34 3.45
CA ALA A 83 1.58 -12.63 2.68
C ALA A 83 2.94 -13.28 2.94
N CYS A 84 3.49 -14.01 1.96
CA CYS A 84 4.76 -14.70 2.16
C CYS A 84 5.61 -14.86 0.90
N GLN A 85 6.90 -15.19 1.02
CA GLN A 85 7.68 -15.47 -0.19
C GLN A 85 7.29 -16.84 -0.76
N TYR A 86 7.25 -17.87 0.09
CA TYR A 86 6.95 -19.24 -0.31
C TYR A 86 5.74 -19.78 0.48
N LEU A 87 4.69 -20.15 -0.22
CA LEU A 87 3.50 -20.81 0.33
C LEU A 87 3.45 -22.26 -0.13
N ARG A 88 3.40 -23.18 0.84
CA ARG A 88 3.14 -24.60 0.58
C ARG A 88 1.89 -25.05 1.30
N ILE A 89 0.91 -25.55 0.56
CA ILE A 89 -0.35 -26.07 1.09
C ILE A 89 -0.44 -27.56 0.76
N THR A 90 -0.20 -28.43 1.73
CA THR A 90 -0.44 -29.88 1.62
C THR A 90 -1.63 -30.35 2.46
N GLY A 91 -1.98 -29.58 3.50
CA GLY A 91 -3.14 -29.82 4.35
C GLY A 91 -4.46 -29.31 3.79
N GLU A 92 -5.50 -29.32 4.62
CA GLU A 92 -6.85 -28.88 4.27
C GLU A 92 -7.14 -27.46 4.79
N VAL A 93 -7.74 -26.63 3.95
CA VAL A 93 -8.34 -25.34 4.34
C VAL A 93 -9.83 -25.41 3.98
N ASP A 94 -10.72 -25.51 4.97
CA ASP A 94 -12.16 -25.62 4.72
C ASP A 94 -12.72 -24.30 4.14
N GLY A 95 -12.13 -23.17 4.51
CA GLY A 95 -12.47 -21.84 4.02
C GLY A 95 -11.84 -21.46 2.67
N SER A 96 -11.57 -20.15 2.52
CA SER A 96 -10.93 -19.59 1.33
C SER A 96 -9.45 -19.34 1.59
N VAL A 97 -8.65 -19.24 0.53
CA VAL A 97 -7.25 -18.82 0.62
C VAL A 97 -7.06 -17.51 -0.15
N ILE A 98 -6.50 -16.49 0.51
CA ILE A 98 -5.99 -15.29 -0.16
C ILE A 98 -4.48 -15.25 0.06
N ALA A 99 -3.71 -15.39 -1.01
CA ALA A 99 -2.26 -15.49 -0.96
C ALA A 99 -1.59 -14.38 -1.78
N PHE A 100 -0.71 -13.63 -1.14
CA PHE A 100 0.26 -12.76 -1.78
C PHE A 100 1.64 -13.40 -1.62
N CYS A 101 2.12 -14.07 -2.65
CA CYS A 101 3.39 -14.79 -2.56
C CYS A 101 4.19 -14.90 -3.85
N MET A 102 5.51 -15.06 -3.75
CA MET A 102 6.34 -15.31 -4.94
C MET A 102 5.98 -16.66 -5.57
N ASP A 103 5.94 -17.71 -4.74
CA ASP A 103 5.61 -19.07 -5.16
C ASP A 103 4.51 -19.67 -4.28
N ASN A 104 3.42 -20.13 -4.90
CA ASN A 104 2.39 -20.93 -4.27
C ASN A 104 2.39 -22.35 -4.84
N ASN A 105 2.67 -23.33 -3.99
CA ASN A 105 2.68 -24.74 -4.36
C ASN A 105 1.67 -25.53 -3.52
N MET A 106 0.65 -26.05 -4.18
CA MET A 106 -0.52 -26.65 -3.54
C MET A 106 -0.72 -28.11 -3.96
N ASN A 107 -0.71 -29.02 -2.97
CA ASN A 107 -1.15 -30.41 -3.07
C ASN A 107 -2.39 -30.72 -2.22
N GLY A 108 -2.77 -29.80 -1.32
CA GLY A 108 -3.87 -29.99 -0.39
C GLY A 108 -5.25 -29.63 -0.97
N SER A 109 -6.25 -29.50 -0.10
CA SER A 109 -7.61 -29.09 -0.46
C SER A 109 -7.95 -27.70 0.06
N ILE A 110 -8.64 -26.91 -0.78
CA ILE A 110 -9.28 -25.64 -0.41
C ILE A 110 -10.78 -25.80 -0.62
N GLY A 111 -11.56 -25.65 0.45
CA GLY A 111 -13.01 -25.88 0.47
C GLY A 111 -13.83 -24.80 -0.23
N ARG A 112 -13.28 -23.58 -0.38
CA ARG A 112 -13.91 -22.47 -1.12
C ARG A 112 -13.00 -21.96 -2.24
N ASN A 113 -12.70 -20.65 -2.23
CA ASN A 113 -12.01 -19.97 -3.33
C ASN A 113 -10.53 -19.83 -3.03
N LEU A 114 -9.70 -19.86 -4.08
CA LEU A 114 -8.29 -19.48 -4.03
C LEU A 114 -8.12 -18.16 -4.79
N ILE A 115 -7.65 -17.13 -4.10
CA ILE A 115 -7.22 -15.87 -4.69
C ILE A 115 -5.71 -15.77 -4.52
N ASN A 116 -4.97 -15.74 -5.63
CA ASN A 116 -3.51 -15.78 -5.61
C ASN A 116 -2.90 -14.62 -6.41
N PHE A 117 -1.95 -13.91 -5.80
CA PHE A 117 -1.12 -12.91 -6.46
C PHE A 117 0.34 -13.30 -6.27
N GLY A 118 1.09 -13.46 -7.36
CA GLY A 118 2.44 -13.97 -7.26
C GLY A 118 3.28 -13.98 -8.52
N SER A 119 4.41 -14.69 -8.47
CA SER A 119 5.16 -15.04 -9.68
C SER A 119 4.69 -16.39 -10.22
N THR A 120 4.54 -17.40 -9.36
CA THR A 120 4.08 -18.73 -9.76
C THR A 120 2.96 -19.26 -8.87
N LEU A 121 1.91 -19.81 -9.50
CA LEU A 121 0.91 -20.68 -8.88
C LEU A 121 1.01 -22.09 -9.48
N HIS A 122 1.23 -23.09 -8.65
CA HIS A 122 1.20 -24.50 -9.04
C HIS A 122 0.17 -25.27 -8.21
N ILE A 123 -0.98 -25.59 -8.81
CA ILE A 123 -1.93 -26.55 -8.25
C ILE A 123 -1.56 -27.94 -8.78
N ARG A 124 -0.92 -28.75 -7.94
CA ARG A 124 -0.37 -30.06 -8.32
C ARG A 124 -1.47 -31.12 -8.42
N ASN A 125 -1.14 -32.31 -8.93
CA ASN A 125 -2.09 -33.40 -9.19
C ASN A 125 -3.08 -33.71 -8.05
N ASP A 126 -2.61 -33.67 -6.80
CA ASP A 126 -3.45 -33.95 -5.62
C ASP A 126 -4.21 -32.71 -5.12
N GLY A 127 -3.82 -31.53 -5.60
CA GLY A 127 -4.38 -30.24 -5.21
C GLY A 127 -5.80 -30.06 -5.73
N LYS A 128 -6.71 -29.65 -4.83
CA LYS A 128 -8.13 -29.44 -5.17
C LYS A 128 -8.63 -28.12 -4.62
N VAL A 129 -9.13 -27.26 -5.50
CA VAL A 129 -9.88 -26.06 -5.11
C VAL A 129 -11.35 -26.32 -5.43
N ARG A 130 -12.20 -26.44 -4.40
CA ARG A 130 -13.60 -26.86 -4.59
C ARG A 130 -14.47 -25.83 -5.30
N SER A 131 -14.14 -24.54 -5.21
CA SER A 131 -14.87 -23.44 -5.86
C SER A 131 -14.01 -22.77 -6.94
N ASP A 132 -13.85 -21.44 -6.91
CA ASP A 132 -13.22 -20.66 -7.97
C ASP A 132 -11.74 -20.38 -7.65
N VAL A 133 -10.91 -20.34 -8.70
CA VAL A 133 -9.53 -19.85 -8.65
C VAL A 133 -9.45 -18.51 -9.36
N THR A 134 -8.98 -17.48 -8.67
CA THR A 134 -8.62 -16.19 -9.26
C THR A 134 -7.13 -15.96 -9.07
N SER A 135 -6.35 -15.86 -10.14
CA SER A 135 -4.90 -15.76 -10.02
C SER A 135 -4.26 -14.76 -10.99
N TYR A 136 -3.30 -13.99 -10.47
CA TYR A 136 -2.48 -13.06 -11.24
C TYR A 136 -1.01 -13.41 -11.00
N CYS A 137 -0.39 -14.04 -12.00
CA CYS A 137 0.98 -14.56 -11.89
C CYS A 137 1.80 -14.33 -13.16
N ASP A 138 3.11 -14.57 -13.11
CA ASP A 138 3.90 -14.75 -14.34
C ASP A 138 3.61 -16.15 -14.92
N GLU A 139 3.46 -17.16 -14.06
CA GLU A 139 3.19 -18.54 -14.45
C GLU A 139 2.06 -19.16 -13.61
N ILE A 140 1.11 -19.81 -14.29
CA ILE A 140 0.04 -20.60 -13.67
C ILE A 140 0.10 -22.02 -14.23
N ILE A 141 0.29 -23.00 -13.36
CA ILE A 141 0.31 -24.43 -13.69
C ILE A 141 -0.81 -25.13 -12.93
N ILE A 142 -1.75 -25.73 -13.66
CA ILE A 142 -2.88 -26.47 -13.10
C ILE A 142 -2.79 -27.93 -13.52
N ASP A 143 -2.24 -28.77 -12.65
CA ASP A 143 -2.27 -30.23 -12.81
C ASP A 143 -3.37 -30.89 -11.98
N GLY A 144 -3.85 -30.20 -10.93
CA GLY A 144 -4.92 -30.67 -10.04
C GLY A 144 -6.34 -30.35 -10.53
N GLU A 145 -7.26 -30.20 -9.57
CA GLU A 145 -8.68 -29.95 -9.84
C GLU A 145 -9.11 -28.54 -9.41
N VAL A 146 -9.78 -27.82 -10.31
CA VAL A 146 -10.57 -26.62 -10.02
C VAL A 146 -12.05 -26.95 -10.16
N GLY A 147 -12.79 -26.83 -9.07
CA GLY A 147 -14.16 -27.30 -8.95
C GLY A 147 -15.20 -26.42 -9.62
N ARG A 148 -14.85 -25.17 -9.91
CA ARG A 148 -15.66 -24.22 -10.69
C ARG A 148 -14.76 -23.48 -11.69
N ASN A 149 -14.65 -22.16 -11.59
CA ASN A 149 -14.06 -21.34 -12.64
C ASN A 149 -12.60 -20.99 -12.36
N LEU A 150 -11.81 -20.80 -13.42
CA LEU A 150 -10.48 -20.20 -13.37
C LEU A 150 -10.54 -18.80 -14.00
N LYS A 151 -10.12 -17.78 -13.26
CA LYS A 151 -10.07 -16.39 -13.73
C LYS A 151 -8.72 -15.74 -13.48
N GLY A 152 -8.28 -14.87 -14.38
CA GLY A 152 -7.19 -13.93 -14.07
C GLY A 152 -6.23 -13.65 -15.22
N ALA A 153 -4.95 -13.50 -14.90
CA ALA A 153 -3.93 -13.19 -15.90
C ALA A 153 -2.58 -13.88 -15.62
N ALA A 154 -1.91 -14.29 -16.69
CA ALA A 154 -0.60 -14.95 -16.62
C ALA A 154 0.37 -14.49 -17.71
N GLY A 155 1.68 -14.60 -17.48
CA GLY A 155 2.63 -14.67 -18.58
C GLY A 155 2.42 -15.97 -19.37
N THR A 156 2.40 -17.07 -18.63
CA THR A 156 2.23 -18.45 -19.15
C THR A 156 1.14 -19.18 -18.35
N LEU A 157 0.21 -19.81 -19.05
CA LEU A 157 -0.76 -20.75 -18.49
C LEU A 157 -0.51 -22.15 -19.04
N ILE A 158 -0.34 -23.14 -18.15
CA ILE A 158 -0.24 -24.56 -18.49
C ILE A 158 -1.33 -25.30 -17.73
N ILE A 159 -2.17 -26.06 -18.44
CA ILE A 159 -3.21 -26.89 -17.84
C ILE A 159 -2.97 -28.34 -18.25
N SER A 160 -2.86 -29.22 -17.28
CA SER A 160 -2.88 -30.69 -17.47
C SER A 160 -3.99 -31.36 -16.64
N GLY A 161 -4.55 -30.64 -15.66
CA GLY A 161 -5.60 -31.10 -14.76
C GLY A 161 -7.01 -30.84 -15.27
N THR A 162 -7.97 -30.83 -14.33
CA THR A 162 -9.40 -30.66 -14.63
C THR A 162 -9.94 -29.35 -14.07
N ILE A 163 -10.64 -28.58 -14.91
CA ILE A 163 -11.40 -27.40 -14.53
C ILE A 163 -12.87 -27.68 -14.84
N LYS A 164 -13.71 -27.73 -13.81
CA LYS A 164 -15.12 -28.15 -13.95
C LYS A 164 -16.06 -27.05 -14.46
N GLY A 165 -15.65 -25.79 -14.39
CA GLY A 165 -16.39 -24.64 -14.91
C GLY A 165 -15.62 -23.93 -16.01
N ASP A 166 -15.85 -22.63 -16.11
CA ASP A 166 -15.33 -21.79 -17.19
C ASP A 166 -13.91 -21.31 -16.90
N VAL A 167 -13.15 -21.08 -17.97
CA VAL A 167 -11.82 -20.47 -17.92
C VAL A 167 -11.90 -19.10 -18.59
N GLU A 168 -11.57 -18.06 -17.85
CA GLU A 168 -11.54 -16.67 -18.32
C GLU A 168 -10.16 -16.05 -18.02
N ILE A 169 -9.24 -16.09 -19.00
CA ILE A 169 -7.83 -15.72 -18.74
C ILE A 169 -7.22 -14.79 -19.79
N SER A 170 -6.40 -13.84 -19.34
CA SER A 170 -5.51 -13.07 -20.22
C SER A 170 -4.08 -13.58 -20.07
N ALA A 171 -3.50 -14.17 -21.12
CA ALA A 171 -2.15 -14.71 -21.01
C ALA A 171 -1.28 -14.51 -22.26
N GLY A 172 0.04 -14.49 -22.03
CA GLY A 172 1.03 -14.38 -23.11
C GLY A 172 1.14 -15.67 -23.92
N GLU A 173 1.29 -16.79 -23.22
CA GLU A 173 1.34 -18.15 -23.76
C GLU A 173 0.34 -19.02 -23.00
N ILE A 174 -0.40 -19.86 -23.73
CA ILE A 174 -1.36 -20.80 -23.15
C ILE A 174 -1.14 -22.16 -23.78
N SER A 175 -1.01 -23.18 -22.95
CA SER A 175 -0.87 -24.59 -23.35
C SER A 175 -1.86 -25.46 -22.59
N LEU A 176 -2.69 -26.21 -23.33
CA LEU A 176 -3.52 -27.28 -22.80
C LEU A 176 -2.84 -28.61 -23.16
N LEU A 177 -2.36 -29.31 -22.14
CA LEU A 177 -1.68 -30.59 -22.28
C LEU A 177 -2.68 -31.73 -22.55
N PRO A 178 -2.23 -32.93 -22.99
CA PRO A 178 -3.13 -34.01 -23.43
C PRO A 178 -4.13 -34.51 -22.37
N SER A 179 -3.84 -34.30 -21.08
CA SER A 179 -4.74 -34.68 -19.98
C SER A 179 -5.70 -33.57 -19.55
N ALA A 180 -5.57 -32.36 -20.11
CA ALA A 180 -6.37 -31.20 -19.74
C ALA A 180 -7.86 -31.43 -20.02
N ARG A 181 -8.70 -31.11 -19.03
CA ARG A 181 -10.16 -31.18 -19.17
C ARG A 181 -10.81 -29.89 -18.68
N ILE A 182 -11.39 -29.12 -19.59
CA ILE A 182 -12.20 -27.94 -19.27
C ILE A 182 -13.65 -28.31 -19.56
N LEU A 183 -14.49 -28.39 -18.51
CA LEU A 183 -15.88 -28.81 -18.64
C LEU A 183 -16.85 -27.64 -18.90
N GLY A 184 -16.38 -26.40 -18.83
CA GLY A 184 -17.11 -25.20 -19.22
C GLY A 184 -16.56 -24.54 -20.48
N ASP A 185 -16.81 -23.25 -20.60
CA ASP A 185 -16.32 -22.42 -21.71
C ASP A 185 -14.85 -22.03 -21.51
N PHE A 186 -14.10 -21.94 -22.61
CA PHE A 186 -12.70 -21.51 -22.62
C PHE A 186 -12.59 -20.15 -23.32
N ASN A 187 -12.65 -19.09 -22.52
CA ASN A 187 -12.56 -17.70 -22.96
C ASN A 187 -11.18 -17.13 -22.64
N TYR A 188 -10.41 -16.75 -23.66
CA TYR A 188 -9.06 -16.25 -23.42
C TYR A 188 -8.64 -15.08 -24.31
N GLN A 189 -7.72 -14.29 -23.77
CA GLN A 189 -7.11 -13.17 -24.47
C GLN A 189 -5.60 -13.39 -24.54
N SER A 190 -5.04 -13.35 -25.75
CA SER A 190 -3.60 -13.61 -25.94
C SER A 190 -3.07 -13.01 -27.24
N LYS A 191 -1.75 -12.90 -27.37
CA LYS A 191 -1.09 -12.47 -28.63
C LYS A 191 -1.12 -13.56 -29.71
N ARG A 192 -0.96 -14.81 -29.28
CA ARG A 192 -0.98 -16.03 -30.11
C ARG A 192 -2.06 -16.96 -29.61
N GLU A 193 -2.67 -17.70 -30.51
CA GLU A 193 -3.67 -18.72 -30.19
C GLU A 193 -3.12 -19.73 -29.17
N ALA A 194 -3.99 -20.27 -28.32
CA ALA A 194 -3.61 -21.28 -27.34
C ALA A 194 -3.12 -22.56 -28.04
N GLN A 195 -2.05 -23.16 -27.51
CA GLN A 195 -1.57 -24.46 -27.98
C GLN A 195 -2.40 -25.55 -27.32
N ILE A 196 -3.31 -26.16 -28.06
CA ILE A 196 -4.17 -27.24 -27.58
C ILE A 196 -3.58 -28.55 -28.11
N GLU A 197 -2.97 -29.34 -27.22
CA GLU A 197 -2.38 -30.62 -27.59
C GLU A 197 -3.43 -31.70 -27.83
N GLU A 198 -3.09 -32.70 -28.65
CA GLU A 198 -3.96 -33.82 -28.93
C GLU A 198 -4.28 -34.60 -27.64
N GLY A 199 -5.57 -34.70 -27.31
CA GLY A 199 -6.06 -35.31 -26.06
C GLY A 199 -6.72 -34.32 -25.09
N ALA A 200 -6.37 -33.03 -25.19
CA ALA A 200 -7.04 -31.99 -24.39
C ALA A 200 -8.54 -31.91 -24.75
N TYR A 201 -9.40 -31.82 -23.75
CA TYR A 201 -10.85 -31.81 -23.90
C TYR A 201 -11.46 -30.52 -23.37
N ILE A 202 -12.25 -29.85 -24.21
CA ILE A 202 -13.05 -28.67 -23.87
C ILE A 202 -14.50 -29.00 -24.18
N ALA A 203 -15.37 -28.98 -23.18
CA ALA A 203 -16.79 -29.32 -23.34
C ALA A 203 -17.64 -28.14 -23.84
N GLY A 204 -17.29 -26.92 -23.44
CA GLY A 204 -17.97 -25.69 -23.83
C GLY A 204 -17.42 -25.05 -25.11
N GLN A 205 -17.74 -23.77 -25.30
CA GLN A 205 -17.25 -22.98 -26.42
C GLN A 205 -15.84 -22.46 -26.16
N THR A 206 -15.04 -22.29 -27.23
CA THR A 206 -13.74 -21.62 -27.16
C THR A 206 -13.85 -20.27 -27.83
N ASP A 207 -13.67 -19.18 -27.08
CA ASP A 207 -13.60 -17.81 -27.59
C ASP A 207 -12.21 -17.22 -27.38
N TRP A 208 -11.61 -16.76 -28.48
CA TRP A 208 -10.28 -16.18 -28.48
C TRP A 208 -10.31 -14.72 -28.95
N ILE A 209 -9.92 -13.83 -28.03
CA ILE A 209 -9.74 -12.41 -28.34
C ILE A 209 -8.25 -12.14 -28.53
N LYS A 210 -7.85 -11.92 -29.79
CA LYS A 210 -6.48 -11.54 -30.12
C LYS A 210 -6.13 -10.17 -29.54
N ILE A 211 -5.22 -10.14 -28.58
CA ILE A 211 -4.63 -8.90 -28.07
C ILE A 211 -3.69 -8.38 -29.16
N LYS A 212 -4.17 -7.41 -29.93
CA LYS A 212 -3.26 -6.60 -30.77
C LYS A 212 -2.25 -5.97 -29.83
N PRO A 213 -0.93 -6.03 -30.11
CA PRO A 213 0.01 -5.25 -29.33
C PRO A 213 -0.49 -3.81 -29.41
N GLU A 214 -0.96 -3.26 -28.29
CA GLU A 214 -1.12 -1.83 -28.18
C GLU A 214 0.26 -1.28 -28.46
N GLY A 215 0.50 -0.82 -29.69
CA GLY A 215 1.73 -0.15 -30.05
C GLY A 215 1.82 1.04 -29.13
N LYS A 216 2.58 0.90 -28.03
CA LYS A 216 2.65 1.81 -26.90
C LYS A 216 1.44 2.75 -26.89
N ARG A 217 0.26 2.28 -26.45
CA ARG A 217 -0.64 3.25 -25.82
C ARG A 217 0.11 3.70 -24.57
N LYS A 218 1.03 4.65 -24.76
CA LYS A 218 1.06 5.82 -23.91
C LYS A 218 -0.41 6.12 -23.77
N LYS A 219 -1.01 5.80 -22.61
CA LYS A 219 -2.20 6.50 -22.17
C LYS A 219 -1.81 7.93 -22.45
N LEU A 220 -2.37 8.50 -23.52
CA LEU A 220 -2.05 9.85 -23.93
C LEU A 220 -2.69 10.60 -22.77
N ILE A 221 -1.92 10.83 -21.70
CA ILE A 221 -2.26 11.84 -20.73
C ILE A 221 -2.09 13.09 -21.58
N THR A 222 -3.16 13.42 -22.31
CA THR A 222 -3.21 14.56 -23.21
C THR A 222 -2.79 15.75 -22.35
N GLY A 223 -2.06 16.72 -22.92
CA GLY A 223 -1.63 17.90 -22.16
C GLY A 223 -2.78 18.53 -21.37
N THR A 224 -4.00 18.47 -21.91
CA THR A 224 -5.26 18.86 -21.26
C THR A 224 -5.52 18.15 -19.92
N THR A 225 -5.35 16.82 -19.83
CA THR A 225 -5.56 16.06 -18.58
C THR A 225 -4.52 16.42 -17.53
N ILE A 226 -3.27 16.64 -17.94
CA ILE A 226 -2.19 17.09 -17.04
C ILE A 226 -2.51 18.47 -16.48
N LEU A 227 -2.93 19.40 -17.33
CA LEU A 227 -3.29 20.77 -16.94
C LEU A 227 -4.47 20.80 -15.97
N VAL A 228 -5.52 20.01 -16.21
CA VAL A 228 -6.68 19.93 -15.29
C VAL A 228 -6.25 19.45 -13.90
N ILE A 229 -5.41 18.41 -13.82
CA ILE A 229 -4.88 17.90 -12.55
C ILE A 229 -4.03 18.98 -11.85
N GLN A 230 -3.17 19.68 -12.60
CA GLN A 230 -2.33 20.74 -12.04
C GLN A 230 -3.12 21.93 -11.50
N ILE A 231 -4.20 22.34 -12.19
CA ILE A 231 -5.11 23.39 -11.75
C ILE A 231 -5.82 22.95 -10.45
N LEU A 232 -6.32 21.71 -10.39
CA LEU A 232 -6.97 21.18 -9.19
C LEU A 232 -6.00 21.15 -8.00
N LEU A 233 -4.75 20.73 -8.21
CA LEU A 233 -3.70 20.74 -7.17
C LEU A 233 -3.32 22.16 -6.72
N LEU A 234 -3.35 23.15 -7.61
CA LEU A 234 -3.18 24.56 -7.27
C LEU A 234 -4.31 25.04 -6.35
N PHE A 235 -5.57 24.77 -6.71
CA PHE A 235 -6.72 25.12 -5.87
C PHE A 235 -6.63 24.46 -4.48
N ALA A 236 -6.31 23.16 -4.42
CA ALA A 236 -6.13 22.46 -3.15
C ALA A 236 -5.02 23.09 -2.28
N THR A 237 -3.91 23.51 -2.90
CA THR A 237 -2.80 24.17 -2.19
C THR A 237 -3.21 25.55 -1.66
N LEU A 238 -3.94 26.34 -2.46
CA LEU A 238 -4.45 27.64 -2.04
C LEU A 238 -5.43 27.52 -0.86
N VAL A 239 -6.39 26.59 -0.96
CA VAL A 239 -7.34 26.29 0.12
C VAL A 239 -6.59 25.89 1.38
N THR A 240 -5.62 24.98 1.27
CA THR A 240 -4.81 24.56 2.43
C THR A 240 -4.04 25.72 3.05
N GLY A 241 -3.44 26.59 2.23
CA GLY A 241 -2.71 27.77 2.70
C GLY A 241 -3.62 28.77 3.41
N LEU A 242 -4.83 29.00 2.91
CA LEU A 242 -5.83 29.84 3.56
C LEU A 242 -6.32 29.24 4.88
N ILE A 243 -6.57 27.92 4.92
CA ILE A 243 -6.91 27.22 6.17
C ILE A 243 -5.77 27.37 7.18
N MET A 244 -4.51 27.23 6.76
CA MET A 244 -3.36 27.44 7.65
C MET A 244 -3.32 28.86 8.23
N LEU A 245 -3.64 29.88 7.43
CA LEU A 245 -3.77 31.25 7.93
C LEU A 245 -4.92 31.43 8.93
N LEU A 246 -5.98 30.64 8.83
CA LEU A 246 -7.07 30.65 9.83
C LEU A 246 -6.65 29.93 11.13
N VAL A 247 -5.91 28.83 11.02
CA VAL A 247 -5.45 28.04 12.17
C VAL A 247 -4.35 28.75 12.93
N SER A 248 -3.34 29.31 12.25
CA SER A 248 -2.25 30.05 12.89
C SER A 248 -1.54 31.02 11.94
N LYS A 249 -1.93 32.30 12.00
CA LYS A 249 -1.26 33.38 11.24
C LYS A 249 0.20 33.56 11.63
N ASP A 250 0.50 33.43 12.93
CA ASP A 250 1.85 33.63 13.46
C ASP A 250 2.82 32.55 13.00
N PHE A 251 2.35 31.29 12.91
CA PHE A 251 3.16 30.21 12.36
C PHE A 251 3.52 30.44 10.90
N VAL A 252 2.53 30.79 10.06
CA VAL A 252 2.76 31.09 8.64
C VAL A 252 3.69 32.30 8.47
N ARG A 253 3.48 33.37 9.26
CA ARG A 253 4.35 34.56 9.25
C ARG A 253 5.77 34.24 9.71
N GLY A 254 5.93 33.42 10.75
CA GLY A 254 7.22 32.96 11.25
C GLY A 254 7.97 32.10 10.23
N ALA A 255 7.29 31.14 9.59
CA ALA A 255 7.87 30.31 8.55
C ALA A 255 8.29 31.16 7.33
N LYS A 256 7.41 32.07 6.88
CA LYS A 256 7.71 33.04 5.83
C LYS A 256 8.96 33.88 6.17
N ASN A 257 9.07 34.40 7.40
CA ASN A 257 10.23 35.18 7.84
C ASN A 257 11.51 34.31 7.88
N ALA A 258 11.42 33.04 8.28
CA ALA A 258 12.54 32.12 8.25
C ALA A 258 13.04 31.85 6.80
N VAL A 259 12.13 31.81 5.82
CA VAL A 259 12.50 31.74 4.39
C VAL A 259 13.28 32.98 3.96
N THR A 260 12.84 34.18 4.34
CA THR A 260 13.43 35.43 3.86
C THR A 260 14.71 35.84 4.60
N GLN A 261 14.74 35.68 5.92
CA GLN A 261 15.84 36.15 6.78
C GLN A 261 16.92 35.08 7.00
N SER A 262 16.55 33.80 6.93
CA SER A 262 17.43 32.67 7.26
C SER A 262 17.49 31.64 6.13
N PHE A 263 17.49 32.10 4.87
CA PHE A 263 17.44 31.25 3.67
C PHE A 263 18.39 30.04 3.71
N LEU A 264 19.69 30.29 3.97
CA LEU A 264 20.71 29.23 4.01
C LEU A 264 20.48 28.23 5.16
N LYS A 265 20.04 28.72 6.33
CA LYS A 265 19.74 27.86 7.48
C LYS A 265 18.48 27.02 7.22
N SER A 266 17.46 27.59 6.60
CA SER A 266 16.24 26.91 6.20
C SER A 266 16.52 25.83 5.15
N LEU A 267 17.34 26.13 4.14
CA LEU A 267 17.77 25.16 3.13
C LEU A 267 18.57 24.01 3.74
N GLY A 268 19.58 24.32 4.55
CA GLY A 268 20.45 23.31 5.18
C GLY A 268 19.68 22.42 6.16
N LEU A 269 18.87 23.01 7.05
CA LEU A 269 18.05 22.24 7.99
C LEU A 269 17.02 21.37 7.27
N GLY A 270 16.38 21.92 6.24
CA GLY A 270 15.42 21.18 5.41
C GLY A 270 16.06 19.96 4.75
N PHE A 271 17.24 20.14 4.15
CA PHE A 271 17.98 19.03 3.54
C PHE A 271 18.33 17.93 4.54
N ILE A 272 18.91 18.29 5.69
CA ILE A 272 19.28 17.33 6.74
C ILE A 272 18.04 16.56 7.21
N CYS A 273 16.98 17.27 7.60
CA CYS A 273 15.77 16.64 8.12
C CYS A 273 15.07 15.76 7.08
N MET A 274 15.09 16.15 5.81
CA MET A 274 14.43 15.40 4.75
C MET A 274 15.12 14.06 4.43
N ILE A 275 16.37 13.89 4.84
CA ILE A 275 17.10 12.62 4.79
C ILE A 275 16.99 11.89 6.14
N CYS A 276 17.25 12.58 7.25
CA CYS A 276 17.30 11.96 8.58
C CYS A 276 15.93 11.49 9.08
N ILE A 277 14.84 12.22 8.81
CA ILE A 277 13.50 11.87 9.29
C ILE A 277 13.00 10.57 8.66
N PRO A 278 13.03 10.38 7.32
CA PRO A 278 12.66 9.08 6.73
C PRO A 278 13.47 7.91 7.28
N ILE A 279 14.79 8.08 7.46
CA ILE A 279 15.64 7.04 8.04
C ILE A 279 15.21 6.72 9.48
N ALA A 280 14.94 7.75 10.30
CA ALA A 280 14.45 7.56 11.67
C ALA A 280 13.08 6.87 11.71
N ILE A 281 12.17 7.20 10.78
CA ILE A 281 10.86 6.54 10.63
C ILE A 281 11.05 5.06 10.30
N ILE A 282 11.93 4.73 9.37
CA ILE A 282 12.24 3.34 8.99
C ILE A 282 12.81 2.58 10.19
N ILE A 283 13.75 3.17 10.94
CA ILE A 283 14.33 2.55 12.14
C ILE A 283 13.24 2.31 13.20
N LEU A 284 12.35 3.28 13.44
CA LEU A 284 11.24 3.14 14.38
C LEU A 284 10.27 2.03 13.96
N PHE A 285 10.03 1.87 12.66
CA PHE A 285 9.15 0.85 12.10
C PHE A 285 9.61 -0.58 12.43
N PHE A 286 10.91 -0.81 12.60
CA PHE A 286 11.45 -2.13 13.00
C PHE A 286 11.26 -2.46 14.48
N THR A 287 10.76 -1.54 15.31
CA THR A 287 10.50 -1.79 16.73
C THR A 287 9.01 -1.98 16.98
N VAL A 288 8.62 -2.96 17.81
CA VAL A 288 7.19 -3.26 18.11
C VAL A 288 6.45 -2.03 18.63
N ILE A 289 7.07 -1.27 19.55
CA ILE A 289 6.50 -0.04 20.11
C ILE A 289 6.58 1.13 19.11
N GLY A 290 7.53 1.09 18.17
CA GLY A 290 7.73 2.16 17.20
C GLY A 290 6.82 2.08 15.98
N ILE A 291 6.15 0.96 15.68
CA ILE A 291 5.21 0.88 14.55
C ILE A 291 4.12 1.97 14.64
N PRO A 292 3.35 2.11 15.75
CA PRO A 292 2.34 3.18 15.85
C PRO A 292 2.96 4.59 15.73
N ILE A 293 4.12 4.80 16.35
CA ILE A 293 4.81 6.10 16.37
C ILE A 293 5.33 6.46 14.97
N SER A 294 5.89 5.50 14.24
CA SER A 294 6.43 5.68 12.90
C SER A 294 5.35 6.03 11.88
N ILE A 295 4.16 5.43 11.99
CA ILE A 295 3.00 5.77 11.16
C ILE A 295 2.59 7.22 11.39
N VAL A 296 2.44 7.63 12.66
CA VAL A 296 2.12 9.03 13.00
C VAL A 296 3.21 9.99 12.50
N ALA A 297 4.48 9.65 12.71
CA ALA A 297 5.61 10.45 12.25
C ALA A 297 5.65 10.58 10.72
N LEU A 298 5.32 9.50 9.98
CA LEU A 298 5.21 9.50 8.54
C LEU A 298 4.10 10.44 8.06
N PHE A 299 2.91 10.38 8.66
CA PHE A 299 1.83 11.31 8.31
C PHE A 299 2.22 12.77 8.59
N VAL A 300 2.83 13.06 9.73
CA VAL A 300 3.33 14.40 10.05
C VAL A 300 4.38 14.85 9.04
N PHE A 301 5.31 13.96 8.67
CA PHE A 301 6.33 14.24 7.66
C PHE A 301 5.72 14.57 6.30
N LEU A 302 4.74 13.78 5.83
CA LEU A 302 4.04 13.99 4.56
C LEU A 302 3.23 15.29 4.56
N ILE A 303 2.57 15.62 5.67
CA ILE A 303 1.86 16.89 5.84
C ILE A 303 2.85 18.07 5.76
N LEU A 304 3.96 18.01 6.50
CA LEU A 304 4.98 19.05 6.45
C LEU A 304 5.56 19.20 5.05
N PHE A 305 5.89 18.09 4.38
CA PHE A 305 6.38 18.07 3.00
C PHE A 305 5.38 18.75 2.04
N TYR A 306 4.09 18.43 2.13
CA TYR A 306 3.04 19.04 1.31
C TYR A 306 2.94 20.54 1.53
N VAL A 307 3.02 20.99 2.79
CA VAL A 307 2.80 22.39 3.16
C VAL A 307 4.06 23.26 2.97
N SER A 308 5.26 22.69 2.91
CA SER A 308 6.53 23.42 2.70
C SER A 308 6.46 24.50 1.61
N LYS A 309 5.86 24.18 0.46
CA LYS A 309 5.73 25.11 -0.68
C LYS A 309 4.87 26.35 -0.37
N ILE A 310 3.95 26.26 0.59
CA ILE A 310 3.09 27.37 0.99
C ILE A 310 3.91 28.46 1.67
N PHE A 311 4.89 28.10 2.52
CA PHE A 311 5.74 29.09 3.21
C PHE A 311 6.64 29.83 2.22
N VAL A 312 7.26 29.11 1.30
CA VAL A 312 8.13 29.69 0.26
C VAL A 312 7.31 30.52 -0.73
N GLY A 313 6.14 30.02 -1.14
CA GLY A 313 5.18 30.77 -1.96
C GLY A 313 4.82 32.09 -1.28
N THR A 314 4.40 32.06 -0.02
CA THR A 314 4.02 33.28 0.73
C THR A 314 5.18 34.29 0.80
N ALA A 315 6.41 33.83 1.05
CA ALA A 315 7.59 34.69 1.07
C ALA A 315 7.89 35.30 -0.31
N LEU A 316 7.74 34.51 -1.37
CA LEU A 316 7.92 34.97 -2.75
C LEU A 316 6.86 36.02 -3.13
N GLY A 317 5.59 35.77 -2.82
CA GLY A 317 4.50 36.69 -3.12
C GLY A 317 4.60 38.00 -2.34
N GLU A 318 5.07 37.97 -1.09
CA GLU A 318 5.37 39.19 -0.34
C GLU A 318 6.46 40.02 -1.04
N ARG A 319 7.60 39.43 -1.39
CA ARG A 319 8.69 40.14 -2.09
C ARG A 319 8.21 40.83 -3.37
N ILE A 320 7.36 40.16 -4.14
CA ILE A 320 6.81 40.69 -5.39
C ILE A 320 5.84 41.85 -5.09
N LEU A 321 4.88 41.66 -4.20
CA LEU A 321 3.87 42.68 -3.88
C LEU A 321 4.48 43.93 -3.23
N THR A 322 5.46 43.78 -2.34
CA THR A 322 6.15 44.92 -1.71
C THR A 322 7.07 45.65 -2.68
N GLY A 323 7.61 44.95 -3.70
CA GLY A 323 8.40 45.57 -4.77
C GLY A 323 7.60 46.56 -5.62
N PHE A 324 6.31 46.30 -5.84
CA PHE A 324 5.41 47.18 -6.61
C PHE A 324 4.78 48.31 -5.77
N LYS A 325 4.59 48.12 -4.46
CA LYS A 325 3.99 49.12 -3.56
C LYS A 325 5.00 49.61 -2.52
N LYS A 326 5.83 50.59 -2.91
CA LYS A 326 6.77 51.38 -2.07
C LYS A 326 6.59 51.24 -0.54
N GLY A 327 7.10 50.16 0.06
CA GLY A 327 7.35 50.05 1.51
C GLY A 327 6.18 49.76 2.46
N LYS A 328 4.97 49.39 2.00
CA LYS A 328 3.91 48.91 2.92
C LYS A 328 3.90 47.37 2.98
N GLU A 329 3.81 46.79 4.18
CA GLU A 329 3.64 45.34 4.35
C GLU A 329 2.41 44.87 3.55
N ALA A 330 2.62 43.89 2.67
CA ALA A 330 1.53 43.29 1.92
C ALA A 330 0.67 42.44 2.88
N PRO A 331 -0.68 42.45 2.74
CA PRO A 331 -1.51 41.56 3.55
C PRO A 331 -1.13 40.10 3.31
N LEU A 332 -0.90 39.35 4.38
CA LEU A 332 -0.34 37.99 4.35
C LEU A 332 -1.12 37.02 3.43
N GLY A 333 -2.45 37.17 3.36
CA GLY A 333 -3.30 36.38 2.46
C GLY A 333 -3.04 36.65 0.98
N TRP A 334 -2.84 37.91 0.57
CA TRP A 334 -2.51 38.26 -0.81
C TRP A 334 -1.11 37.78 -1.18
N SER A 335 -0.14 37.87 -0.25
CA SER A 335 1.20 37.31 -0.43
C SER A 335 1.15 35.79 -0.66
N LEU A 336 0.31 35.07 0.09
CA LEU A 336 0.13 33.63 -0.10
C LEU A 336 -0.46 33.32 -1.48
N ILE A 337 -1.57 33.97 -1.85
CA ILE A 337 -2.28 33.69 -3.11
C ILE A 337 -1.35 33.94 -4.31
N VAL A 338 -0.79 35.15 -4.41
CA VAL A 338 0.07 35.54 -5.53
C VAL A 338 1.30 34.65 -5.60
N GLY A 339 1.95 34.42 -4.46
CA GLY A 339 3.17 33.65 -4.39
C GLY A 339 3.01 32.17 -4.70
N VAL A 340 1.94 31.53 -4.21
CA VAL A 340 1.62 30.13 -4.51
C VAL A 340 1.28 29.95 -5.99
N ILE A 341 0.50 30.86 -6.59
CA ILE A 341 0.17 30.80 -8.03
C ILE A 341 1.46 30.86 -8.85
N ILE A 342 2.33 31.83 -8.57
CA ILE A 342 3.59 32.00 -9.30
C ILE A 342 4.46 30.76 -9.15
N LEU A 343 4.65 30.28 -7.91
CA LEU A 343 5.45 29.08 -7.64
C LEU A 343 4.90 27.85 -8.37
N SER A 344 3.58 27.66 -8.36
CA SER A 344 2.94 26.56 -9.09
C SER A 344 3.19 26.64 -10.59
N VAL A 345 3.04 27.81 -11.21
CA VAL A 345 3.32 27.99 -12.64
C VAL A 345 4.80 27.71 -12.96
N LEU A 346 5.74 28.14 -12.11
CA LEU A 346 7.17 27.81 -12.24
C LEU A 346 7.43 26.30 -12.20
N THR A 347 6.70 25.56 -11.36
CA THR A 347 6.85 24.09 -11.29
C THR A 347 6.25 23.34 -12.48
N TRP A 348 5.46 24.00 -13.34
CA TRP A 348 4.91 23.37 -14.55
C TRP A 348 5.92 23.29 -15.69
N ILE A 349 7.07 23.96 -15.58
CA ILE A 349 8.15 23.91 -16.58
C ILE A 349 8.70 22.46 -16.63
N PRO A 350 8.56 21.72 -17.74
CA PRO A 350 8.83 20.27 -17.76
C PRO A 350 10.26 19.87 -17.37
N VAL A 351 11.24 20.70 -17.70
CA VAL A 351 12.67 20.38 -17.50
C VAL A 351 13.19 20.85 -16.14
N PHE A 352 12.75 22.03 -15.68
CA PHE A 352 13.29 22.67 -14.47
C PHE A 352 12.33 22.62 -13.27
N GLY A 353 11.06 22.29 -13.50
CA GLY A 353 10.02 22.34 -12.47
C GLY A 353 10.30 21.41 -11.29
N TRP A 354 10.83 20.21 -11.54
CA TRP A 354 11.20 19.27 -10.49
C TRP A 354 12.33 19.81 -9.60
N LEU A 355 13.37 20.42 -10.20
CA LEU A 355 14.49 20.98 -9.46
C LEU A 355 14.05 22.16 -8.59
N ILE A 356 13.24 23.07 -9.15
CA ILE A 356 12.63 24.18 -8.41
C ILE A 356 11.79 23.64 -7.25
N TYR A 357 10.99 22.61 -7.50
CA TYR A 357 10.16 21.99 -6.48
C TYR A 357 10.98 21.42 -5.31
N PHE A 358 12.07 20.69 -5.57
CA PHE A 358 12.92 20.17 -4.50
C PHE A 358 13.55 21.27 -3.66
N VAL A 359 14.09 22.31 -4.31
CA VAL A 359 14.68 23.47 -3.61
C VAL A 359 13.63 24.15 -2.74
N VAL A 360 12.43 24.38 -3.28
CA VAL A 360 11.29 24.95 -2.55
C VAL A 360 10.91 24.09 -1.35
N VAL A 361 10.80 22.77 -1.53
CA VAL A 361 10.40 21.87 -0.46
C VAL A 361 11.45 21.87 0.65
N PHE A 362 12.75 21.82 0.33
CA PHE A 362 13.81 21.88 1.34
C PHE A 362 13.75 23.19 2.14
N ILE A 363 13.68 24.33 1.46
CA ILE A 363 13.60 25.63 2.14
C ILE A 363 12.35 25.72 3.01
N GLY A 364 11.20 25.31 2.47
CA GLY A 364 9.93 25.34 3.19
C GLY A 364 9.92 24.42 4.41
N PHE A 365 10.49 23.22 4.29
CA PHE A 365 10.55 22.24 5.36
C PHE A 365 11.39 22.76 6.53
N GLY A 366 12.60 23.27 6.25
CA GLY A 366 13.45 23.87 7.28
C GLY A 366 12.86 25.14 7.87
N ALA A 367 12.20 25.97 7.06
CA ALA A 367 11.53 27.18 7.54
C ALA A 367 10.37 26.87 8.50
N GLY A 368 9.57 25.84 8.21
CA GLY A 368 8.50 25.38 9.11
C GLY A 368 9.03 24.92 10.47
N LEU A 369 10.19 24.25 10.49
CA LEU A 369 10.85 23.85 11.73
C LEU A 369 11.42 25.04 12.51
N LEU A 370 12.03 26.01 11.81
CA LEU A 370 12.58 27.22 12.44
C LEU A 370 11.50 28.14 13.01
N ALA A 371 10.32 28.20 12.38
CA ALA A 371 9.18 28.97 12.87
C ALA A 371 8.76 28.56 14.29
N ARG A 372 8.85 27.27 14.62
CA ARG A 372 8.51 26.72 15.94
C ARG A 372 9.48 27.19 17.03
N LYS A 373 10.76 27.39 16.71
CA LYS A 373 11.79 27.80 17.69
C LYS A 373 11.57 29.22 18.21
N HIS A 374 10.98 30.10 17.41
CA HIS A 374 10.60 31.44 17.84
C HIS A 374 9.34 31.46 18.72
N PHE A 375 8.46 30.45 18.60
CA PHE A 375 7.21 30.35 19.36
C PHE A 375 7.38 29.78 20.78
N LEU A 376 8.48 29.07 21.04
CA LEU A 376 8.80 28.49 22.36
C LEU A 376 9.80 29.34 23.18
N ALA A 377 10.32 30.41 22.60
CA ALA A 377 11.30 31.31 23.23
C ALA A 377 10.70 32.67 23.66
N GLN A 378 9.40 32.87 23.43
CA GLN A 378 8.56 33.90 24.04
C GLN A 378 7.67 33.23 25.09
#